data_AF-W1I3T6-F1
#
_entry.id   AF-W1I3T6-F1
#
_cell.length_a   1.000
_cell.length_b   1.000
_cell.length_c   1.000
_cell.angle_alpha   90.00
_cell.angle_beta   90.00
_cell.angle_gamma   90.00
#
_symmetry.space_group_name_H-M   'P 1'
#
loop_
_entity.id
_entity.type
_entity.pdbx_description
1 polymer ?
#
loop_
_entity_poly.entity_id
_entity_poly.type
_entity_poly.pdbx_seq_one_letter_code
_entity_poly.pdbx_strand_id
1 'polypeptide(L)'
;MKKLNNYRYFDSESFLKGKTLAYLKGKSQYDEKFKGVSITVIILKDPENENEGEQFTVKVVGVQESFLNQFKMLDIVQLYDITKATVYGDFQNQLSIHAKIKKVANNSND
;
A
#
# COMPACT_ATOMS: atom_id res chain seq x y z
N MET A 1 -2.60 -5.57 -11.63
CA MET A 1 -2.80 -6.52 -10.51
C MET A 1 -3.68 -7.68 -10.95
N LYS A 2 -3.29 -8.91 -10.59
CA LYS A 2 -4.02 -10.14 -10.92
C LYS A 2 -4.96 -10.52 -9.76
N LYS A 3 -6.01 -11.28 -10.08
CA LYS A 3 -6.99 -11.87 -9.14
C LYS A 3 -7.81 -10.91 -8.26
N LEU A 4 -7.68 -9.57 -8.38
CA LEU A 4 -8.49 -8.63 -7.59
C LEU A 4 -10.01 -8.83 -7.79
N ASN A 5 -10.42 -9.16 -9.02
CA ASN A 5 -11.82 -9.34 -9.42
C ASN A 5 -12.42 -10.68 -8.92
N ASN A 6 -11.57 -11.60 -8.46
CA ASN A 6 -12.03 -12.90 -7.97
C ASN A 6 -12.64 -12.79 -6.57
N TYR A 7 -12.49 -11.63 -5.91
CA TYR A 7 -12.98 -11.40 -4.58
C TYR A 7 -14.31 -10.64 -4.60
N ARG A 8 -15.38 -11.32 -4.15
CA ARG A 8 -16.69 -10.67 -3.90
C ARG A 8 -16.59 -9.56 -2.84
N TYR A 9 -15.61 -9.70 -1.94
CA TYR A 9 -15.10 -8.70 -1.00
C TYR A 9 -13.58 -8.85 -0.94
N PHE A 10 -12.82 -7.80 -1.26
CA PHE A 10 -11.36 -7.89 -1.29
C PHE A 10 -10.79 -8.09 0.12
N ASP A 11 -10.18 -9.26 0.35
CA ASP A 11 -9.49 -9.60 1.59
C ASP A 11 -8.06 -9.05 1.54
N SER A 12 -7.87 -7.89 2.17
CA SER A 12 -6.57 -7.23 2.24
C SER A 12 -5.55 -7.99 3.09
N GLU A 13 -5.97 -8.75 4.10
CA GLU A 13 -5.04 -9.49 4.96
C GLU A 13 -4.44 -10.66 4.19
N SER A 14 -5.29 -11.47 3.55
CA SER A 14 -4.85 -12.57 2.71
C SER A 14 -4.02 -12.09 1.52
N PHE A 15 -4.42 -10.98 0.89
CA PHE A 15 -3.65 -10.40 -0.20
C PHE A 15 -2.24 -9.99 0.23
N LEU A 16 -2.09 -9.32 1.38
CA LEU A 16 -0.80 -8.80 1.85
C LEU A 16 0.09 -9.87 2.50
N LYS A 17 -0.47 -11.03 2.85
CA LYS A 17 0.25 -12.09 3.57
C LYS A 17 1.49 -12.55 2.81
N GLY A 18 2.64 -12.45 3.47
CA GLY A 18 3.94 -12.87 2.93
C GLY A 18 4.50 -11.99 1.82
N LYS A 19 3.82 -10.89 1.44
CA LYS A 19 4.33 -9.95 0.43
C LYS A 19 5.32 -8.97 1.04
N THR A 20 6.38 -8.67 0.30
CA THR A 20 7.30 -7.58 0.64
C THR A 20 6.86 -6.33 -0.11
N LEU A 21 6.53 -5.28 0.64
CA LEU A 21 6.14 -3.99 0.08
C LEU A 21 7.26 -2.98 0.23
N ALA A 22 7.40 -2.10 -0.76
CA ALA A 22 8.30 -0.96 -0.66
C ALA A 22 7.60 0.35 -1.03
N TYR A 23 8.02 1.43 -0.35
CA TYR A 23 7.61 2.78 -0.67
C TYR A 23 8.18 3.21 -2.02
N LEU A 24 7.37 3.79 -2.90
CA LEU A 24 7.85 4.43 -4.14
C LEU A 24 7.83 5.94 -4.06
N LYS A 25 6.65 6.51 -3.80
CA LYS A 25 6.43 7.96 -3.78
C LYS A 25 5.17 8.27 -2.98
N GLY A 26 5.07 9.49 -2.51
CA GLY A 26 3.89 10.00 -1.84
C GLY A 26 3.55 11.39 -2.33
N LYS A 27 2.30 11.78 -2.11
CA LYS A 27 1.84 13.16 -2.27
C LYS A 27 0.84 13.49 -1.18
N SER A 28 0.82 14.74 -0.77
CA SER A 28 -0.31 15.26 -0.01
C SER A 28 -1.61 15.08 -0.79
N GLN A 29 -2.68 14.70 -0.11
CA GLN A 29 -4.01 14.78 -0.66
C GLN A 29 -4.91 15.41 0.41
N TYR A 30 -5.33 16.63 0.10
CA TYR A 30 -6.27 17.39 0.90
C TYR A 30 -7.42 17.79 -0.01
N ASP A 31 -8.53 17.07 0.12
CA ASP A 31 -9.81 17.42 -0.46
C ASP A 31 -10.87 17.40 0.65
N GLU A 32 -12.12 17.77 0.31
CA GLU A 32 -13.21 17.82 1.29
C GLU A 32 -13.47 16.47 1.99
N LYS A 33 -13.10 15.36 1.34
CA LYS A 33 -13.39 13.98 1.77
C LYS A 33 -12.17 13.27 2.37
N PHE A 34 -10.96 13.75 2.08
CA PHE A 34 -9.73 13.13 2.53
C PHE A 34 -8.69 14.19 2.91
N LYS A 35 -8.20 14.11 4.15
CA LYS A 35 -7.10 14.94 4.66
C LYS A 35 -5.97 14.03 5.10
N GLY A 36 -4.91 13.97 4.32
CA GLY A 36 -3.78 13.09 4.60
C GLY A 36 -2.78 13.01 3.45
N VAL A 37 -2.18 11.83 3.29
CA VAL A 37 -1.26 11.54 2.19
C VAL A 37 -1.68 10.29 1.43
N SER A 38 -1.42 10.30 0.12
CA SER A 38 -1.55 9.15 -0.77
C SER A 38 -0.16 8.66 -1.15
N ILE A 39 0.13 7.40 -0.83
CA ILE A 39 1.42 6.75 -1.00
C ILE A 39 1.29 5.65 -2.05
N THR A 40 2.14 5.68 -3.07
CA THR A 40 2.31 4.55 -3.98
C THR A 40 3.30 3.57 -3.37
N VAL A 41 2.86 2.32 -3.25
CA VAL A 41 3.69 1.18 -2.82
C VAL A 41 3.82 0.20 -3.98
N ILE A 42 4.98 -0.46 -4.05
CA ILE A 42 5.27 -1.56 -4.99
C ILE A 42 5.40 -2.87 -4.24
N ILE A 43 4.93 -3.95 -4.86
CA ILE A 43 5.13 -5.31 -4.38
C ILE A 43 6.48 -5.78 -4.93
N LEU A 44 7.48 -5.89 -4.06
CA LEU A 44 8.81 -6.38 -4.43
C LEU A 44 8.89 -7.90 -4.46
N LYS A 45 8.12 -8.56 -3.59
CA LYS A 45 8.07 -10.01 -3.50
C LYS A 45 6.64 -10.46 -3.27
N ASP A 46 6.19 -11.43 -4.05
CA ASP A 46 4.89 -12.07 -3.90
C ASP A 46 5.09 -13.59 -3.81
N PRO A 47 4.66 -14.27 -2.73
CA PRO A 47 4.84 -15.72 -2.61
C PRO A 47 4.19 -16.52 -3.75
N GLU A 48 3.18 -15.97 -4.42
CA GLU A 48 2.55 -16.60 -5.60
C GLU A 48 3.20 -16.15 -6.93
N ASN A 49 4.18 -15.23 -6.91
CA ASN A 49 4.79 -14.59 -8.09
C ASN A 49 3.80 -13.93 -9.07
N GLU A 50 2.63 -13.51 -8.57
CA GLU A 50 1.56 -13.02 -9.45
C GLU A 50 1.51 -11.50 -9.58
N ASN A 51 1.89 -10.79 -8.51
CA ASN A 51 1.78 -9.33 -8.42
C ASN A 51 3.13 -8.66 -8.17
N GLU A 52 4.26 -9.34 -8.40
CA GLU A 52 5.57 -8.68 -8.32
C GLU A 52 5.68 -7.55 -9.33
N GLY A 53 6.21 -6.41 -8.90
CA GLY A 53 6.29 -5.18 -9.69
C GLY A 53 4.99 -4.38 -9.76
N GLU A 54 3.86 -4.95 -9.34
CA GLU A 54 2.57 -4.24 -9.30
C GLU A 54 2.57 -3.17 -8.22
N GLN A 55 1.82 -2.10 -8.48
CA GLN A 55 1.72 -0.94 -7.60
C GLN A 55 0.29 -0.71 -7.15
N PHE A 56 0.14 -0.20 -5.94
CA PHE A 56 -1.16 0.23 -5.44
C PHE A 56 -1.05 1.45 -4.54
N THR A 57 -2.19 2.08 -4.26
CA THR A 57 -2.24 3.32 -3.46
C THR A 57 -2.63 3.01 -2.02
N VAL A 58 -1.85 3.53 -1.08
CA VAL A 58 -2.15 3.53 0.35
C VAL A 58 -2.53 4.95 0.77
N LYS A 59 -3.71 5.10 1.33
CA LYS A 59 -4.25 6.35 1.85
C LYS A 59 -4.08 6.40 3.37
N VAL A 60 -3.28 7.34 3.85
CA VAL A 60 -3.02 7.55 5.28
C VAL A 60 -3.70 8.84 5.69
N VAL A 61 -4.75 8.72 6.52
CA VAL A 61 -5.54 9.88 7.01
C VAL A 61 -4.88 10.53 8.21
N GLY A 62 -5.14 11.83 8.41
CA GLY A 62 -4.78 12.55 9.63
C GLY A 62 -3.30 12.86 9.79
N VAL A 63 -2.51 12.73 8.73
CA VAL A 63 -1.07 13.05 8.71
C VAL A 63 -0.79 14.21 7.76
N GLN A 64 0.28 14.97 8.05
CA GLN A 64 0.74 16.06 7.21
C GLN A 64 1.64 15.58 6.07
N GLU A 65 1.91 16.44 5.08
CA GLU A 65 2.85 16.09 3.99
C GLU A 65 4.25 15.77 4.53
N SER A 66 4.69 16.43 5.60
CA SER A 66 5.95 16.17 6.30
C SER A 66 6.10 14.73 6.81
N PHE A 67 5.00 13.99 6.98
CA PHE A 67 5.03 12.55 7.26
C PHE A 67 5.76 11.77 6.17
N LEU A 68 5.73 12.22 4.91
CA LEU A 68 6.41 11.57 3.80
C LEU A 68 7.94 11.67 3.92
N ASN A 69 8.46 12.69 4.61
CA ASN A 69 9.91 12.90 4.81
C ASN A 69 10.55 11.75 5.58
N GLN A 70 9.76 10.97 6.33
CA GLN A 70 10.30 9.82 7.01
C GLN A 70 10.66 8.71 6.04
N PHE A 71 10.10 8.63 4.82
CA PHE A 71 10.34 7.55 3.85
C PHE A 71 11.30 7.95 2.72
N LYS A 72 12.09 6.97 2.25
CA LYS A 72 12.90 7.03 1.04
C LYS A 72 12.38 5.99 0.04
N MET A 73 12.59 6.24 -1.25
CA MET A 73 12.26 5.30 -2.31
C MET A 73 12.92 3.94 -2.02
N LEU A 74 12.15 2.86 -2.17
CA LEU A 74 12.50 1.47 -1.86
C LEU A 74 12.64 1.11 -0.38
N ASP A 75 12.30 1.99 0.56
CA ASP A 75 12.18 1.59 1.96
C ASP A 75 11.12 0.48 2.10
N ILE A 76 11.49 -0.61 2.79
CA ILE A 76 10.54 -1.68 3.10
C ILE A 76 9.52 -1.17 4.09
N VAL A 77 8.25 -1.38 3.77
CA VAL A 77 7.12 -0.85 4.55
C VAL A 77 6.14 -1.94 4.91
N GLN A 78 5.49 -1.75 6.05
CA GLN A 78 4.39 -2.58 6.51
C GLN A 78 3.13 -1.73 6.65
N LEU A 79 2.02 -2.26 6.13
CA LEU A 79 0.68 -1.70 6.35
C LEU A 79 0.08 -2.32 7.61
N TYR A 80 -0.59 -1.49 8.40
CA TYR A 80 -1.28 -1.92 9.63
C TYR A 80 -2.52 -1.04 9.86
N ASP A 81 -3.40 -1.46 10.76
CA ASP A 81 -4.69 -0.81 11.01
C ASP A 81 -5.46 -0.54 9.70
N ILE A 82 -5.63 -1.59 8.87
CA ILE A 82 -6.36 -1.48 7.60
C ILE A 82 -7.83 -1.26 7.91
N THR A 83 -8.39 -0.16 7.43
CA THR A 83 -9.77 0.25 7.68
C THR A 83 -10.68 0.07 6.48
N LYS A 84 -10.10 0.12 5.27
CA LYS A 84 -10.84 -0.03 4.01
C LYS A 84 -9.90 -0.47 2.90
N ALA A 85 -10.35 -1.37 2.06
CA ALA A 85 -9.71 -1.66 0.78
C ALA A 85 -10.74 -1.53 -0.33
N THR A 86 -10.37 -0.84 -1.41
CA THR A 86 -11.25 -0.55 -2.54
C THR A 86 -10.57 -1.01 -3.81
N VAL A 87 -11.20 -1.95 -4.50
CA VAL A 87 -10.84 -2.33 -5.87
C VAL A 87 -11.64 -1.44 -6.82
N TYR A 88 -10.97 -0.87 -7.83
CA TYR A 88 -11.58 0.09 -8.76
C TYR A 88 -10.92 0.03 -10.14
N GLY A 89 -11.42 0.87 -11.05
CA GLY A 89 -11.06 0.86 -12.47
C GLY A 89 -11.97 -0.07 -13.27
N ASP A 90 -12.07 0.17 -14.58
CA ASP A 90 -13.01 -0.54 -15.47
C ASP A 90 -12.75 -2.06 -15.51
N PHE A 91 -11.48 -2.44 -15.36
CA PHE A 91 -11.04 -3.84 -15.28
C PHE A 91 -10.86 -4.33 -13.85
N GLN A 92 -11.23 -3.53 -12.83
CA GLN A 92 -11.04 -3.83 -11.40
C GLN A 92 -9.60 -4.22 -11.03
N ASN A 93 -8.62 -3.71 -11.76
CA ASN A 93 -7.21 -4.05 -11.60
C ASN A 93 -6.42 -3.03 -10.76
N GLN A 94 -7.11 -2.04 -10.17
CA GLN A 94 -6.51 -1.02 -9.32
C GLN A 94 -6.97 -1.20 -7.88
N LEU A 95 -6.04 -0.99 -6.93
CA LEU A 95 -6.28 -1.16 -5.51
C LEU A 95 -5.93 0.12 -4.74
N SER A 96 -6.83 0.53 -3.86
CA SER A 96 -6.58 1.57 -2.86
C SER A 96 -6.89 1.05 -1.47
N ILE A 97 -5.92 1.15 -0.55
CA ILE A 97 -6.06 0.71 0.84
C ILE A 97 -5.97 1.92 1.76
N HIS A 98 -6.92 2.08 2.67
CA HIS A 98 -6.83 3.00 3.80
C HIS A 98 -6.21 2.26 4.98
N ALA A 99 -5.02 2.70 5.39
CA ALA A 99 -4.24 2.05 6.43
C ALA A 99 -3.24 3.03 7.04
N LYS A 100 -2.62 2.63 8.15
CA LYS A 100 -1.36 3.21 8.59
C LYS A 100 -0.19 2.47 7.94
N ILE A 101 0.96 3.15 7.88
CA ILE A 101 2.18 2.65 7.25
C ILE A 101 3.38 2.98 8.11
N LYS A 102 4.32 2.04 8.21
CA LYS A 102 5.61 2.22 8.91
C LYS A 102 6.73 1.55 8.13
N LYS A 103 7.96 1.98 8.36
CA LYS A 103 9.14 1.26 7.87
C LYS A 103 9.32 -0.04 8.66
N VAL A 104 9.84 -1.03 7.98
CA VAL A 104 10.42 -2.21 8.61
C VAL A 104 11.91 -1.96 8.72
N ALA A 105 12.47 -2.01 9.93
CA ALA A 105 13.91 -2.02 10.10
C ALA A 105 14.45 -3.36 9.55
N ASN A 106 15.41 -3.31 8.64
CA ASN A 106 16.19 -4.50 8.31
C ASN A 106 17.03 -4.82 9.53
N ASN A 107 16.56 -5.72 10.38
CA ASN A 107 17.43 -6.42 11.31
C ASN A 107 18.23 -7.41 10.48
N SER A 108 19.31 -6.91 9.86
CA SER A 108 20.40 -7.76 9.39
C SER A 108 21.01 -8.39 10.64
N ASN A 109 20.57 -9.58 11.00
CA ASN A 109 21.41 -10.44 11.83
C ASN A 109 22.47 -11.00 10.88
N ASP A 110 23.69 -10.50 11.07
CA ASP A 110 24.94 -11.10 10.58
C ASP A 110 25.01 -12.59 10.91
#